data_AF-A0A5Q4GIJ2-F1
#
_entry.id   AF-A0A5Q4GIJ2-F1
#
_cell.length_a   1.000
_cell.length_b   1.000
_cell.length_c   1.000
_cell.angle_alpha   90.00
_cell.angle_beta   90.00
_cell.angle_gamma   90.00
#
_symmetry.space_group_name_H-M   'P 1'
#
loop_
_entity.id
_entity.type
_entity.pdbx_description
1 polymer ?
#
loop_
_entity_poly.entity_id
_entity_poly.type
_entity_poly.pdbx_seq_one_letter_code
_entity_poly.pdbx_strand_id
1 'polypeptide(L)'
;MAETSRVANVALAILLIAISGLAIWLITADYPLMLGLGLLLAAAVPLAFLAGQALRPQQPGKQHPVMVSVGCGLGCVMIMVAIQRFGEQHQWVLVPALAALCGWMGYQRWCLRKVGQTGSAEQG
;
A
#
# COMPACT_ATOMS: atom_id res chain seq x y z
N MET A 1 -1.71 -16.28 18.36
CA MET A 1 -2.36 -15.76 17.13
C MET A 1 -2.25 -14.25 16.94
N ALA A 2 -2.14 -13.43 18.00
CA ALA A 2 -1.97 -11.97 17.90
C ALA A 2 -0.59 -11.53 17.33
N GLU A 3 0.44 -12.35 17.52
CA GLU A 3 1.81 -12.07 17.06
C GLU A 3 1.92 -12.04 15.53
N THR A 4 1.29 -12.98 14.83
CA THR A 4 1.38 -13.08 13.36
C THR A 4 0.75 -11.87 12.66
N SER A 5 -0.34 -11.30 13.21
CA SER A 5 -0.94 -10.04 12.73
C SER A 5 -0.07 -8.83 12.97
N ARG A 6 0.63 -8.77 14.11
CA ARG A 6 1.58 -7.69 14.36
C ARG A 6 2.74 -7.74 13.39
N VAL A 7 3.32 -8.92 13.14
CA VAL A 7 4.42 -9.08 12.20
C VAL A 7 4.00 -8.69 10.78
N ALA A 8 2.81 -9.10 10.31
CA ALA A 8 2.29 -8.71 9.00
C ALA A 8 2.06 -7.19 8.87
N ASN A 9 1.45 -6.56 9.88
CA ASN A 9 1.23 -5.12 9.91
C ASN A 9 2.56 -4.35 9.91
N VAL A 10 3.52 -4.79 10.71
CA VAL A 10 4.85 -4.15 10.83
C VAL A 10 5.64 -4.31 9.54
N ALA A 11 5.66 -5.50 8.94
CA ALA A 11 6.34 -5.73 7.67
C ALA A 11 5.76 -4.87 6.54
N LEU A 12 4.42 -4.78 6.45
CA LEU A 12 3.77 -3.91 5.48
C LEU A 12 4.06 -2.44 5.74
N ALA A 13 4.01 -1.99 7.00
CA ALA A 13 4.32 -0.61 7.36
C ALA A 13 5.76 -0.24 7.01
N ILE A 14 6.74 -1.11 7.32
CA ILE A 14 8.16 -0.89 6.96
C ILE A 14 8.30 -0.76 5.44
N LEU A 15 7.67 -1.64 4.66
CA LEU A 15 7.70 -1.57 3.20
C LEU A 15 7.14 -0.23 2.69
N LEU A 16 5.98 0.19 3.19
CA LEU A 16 5.33 1.44 2.77
C LEU A 16 6.12 2.67 3.19
N ILE A 17 6.75 2.66 4.37
CA ILE A 17 7.62 3.73 4.84
C ILE A 17 8.87 3.83 3.96
N ALA A 18 9.50 2.70 3.62
CA ALA A 18 10.67 2.68 2.74
C ALA A 18 10.34 3.25 1.35
N ILE A 19 9.18 2.91 0.80
CA ILE A 19 8.71 3.42 -0.49
C ILE A 19 8.38 4.92 -0.40
N SER A 20 7.76 5.37 0.70
CA SER A 20 7.51 6.79 0.94
C SER A 20 8.82 7.59 1.06
N GLY A 21 9.82 7.03 1.73
CA GLY A 21 11.17 7.61 1.82
C GLY A 21 11.83 7.74 0.45
N LEU A 22 11.72 6.70 -0.39
CA LEU A 22 12.20 6.74 -1.78
C LEU A 22 11.47 7.81 -2.60
N ALA A 23 10.15 7.97 -2.41
CA ALA A 23 9.36 9.00 -3.07
C ALA A 23 9.85 10.41 -2.70
N ILE A 24 10.07 10.67 -1.42
CA ILE A 24 10.60 11.95 -0.93
C ILE A 24 12.00 12.20 -1.50
N TRP A 25 12.86 11.17 -1.50
CA TRP A 25 14.20 11.28 -2.07
C TRP A 25 14.17 11.64 -3.56
N LEU A 26 13.29 11.00 -4.35
CA LEU A 26 13.08 11.34 -5.76
C LEU A 26 12.64 12.80 -5.94
N ILE A 27 11.73 13.29 -5.09
CA ILE A 27 11.29 14.70 -5.13
C ILE A 27 12.46 15.65 -4.84
N THR A 28 13.35 15.30 -3.90
CA THR A 28 14.50 16.14 -3.54
C THR A 28 15.67 16.04 -4.52
N ALA A 29 15.75 14.97 -5.32
CA ALA A 29 16.85 14.70 -6.24
C ALA A 29 16.60 15.21 -7.67
N ASP A 30 15.73 16.22 -7.83
CA ASP A 30 15.33 16.83 -9.12
C ASP A 30 14.76 15.85 -10.16
N TYR A 31 14.26 14.69 -9.72
CA TYR A 31 13.51 13.80 -10.62
C TYR A 31 12.13 14.41 -10.95
N PRO A 32 11.49 13.96 -12.05
CA PRO A 32 10.15 14.39 -12.40
C PRO A 32 9.19 14.25 -11.22
N LEU A 33 8.63 15.39 -10.77
CA LEU A 33 7.72 15.45 -9.62
C LEU A 33 6.55 14.46 -9.72
N MET A 34 6.08 14.15 -10.93
CA MET A 34 5.03 13.16 -11.17
C MET A 34 5.39 11.75 -10.69
N LEU A 35 6.66 11.35 -10.80
CA LEU A 35 7.13 10.03 -10.34
C LEU A 35 7.11 9.97 -8.82
N GLY A 36 7.67 11.00 -8.16
CA GLY A 36 7.68 11.11 -6.71
C GLY A 36 6.28 11.15 -6.13
N LEU A 37 5.40 12.00 -6.67
CA LEU A 37 4.01 12.11 -6.21
C LEU A 37 3.21 10.83 -6.46
N GLY A 38 3.39 10.16 -7.60
CA GLY A 38 2.74 8.89 -7.89
C GLY A 38 3.17 7.79 -6.90
N LEU A 39 4.46 7.73 -6.56
CA LEU A 39 5.01 6.79 -5.59
C LEU A 39 4.52 7.10 -4.16
N LEU A 40 4.51 8.38 -3.80
CA LEU A 40 4.01 8.87 -2.53
C LEU A 40 2.52 8.54 -2.37
N LEU A 41 1.71 8.74 -3.41
CA LEU A 41 0.29 8.42 -3.39
C LEU A 41 0.06 6.91 -3.28
N ALA A 42 0.83 6.11 -4.02
CA ALA A 42 0.75 4.65 -3.96
C ALA A 42 1.05 4.11 -2.56
N ALA A 43 2.02 4.71 -1.85
CA ALA A 43 2.40 4.26 -0.51
C ALA A 43 1.57 4.91 0.61
N ALA A 44 1.25 6.20 0.51
CA ALA A 44 0.59 6.96 1.58
C ALA A 44 -0.85 6.51 1.82
N VAL A 45 -1.58 6.10 0.78
CA VAL A 45 -2.98 5.65 0.91
C VAL A 45 -3.12 4.41 1.81
N PRO A 46 -2.39 3.30 1.56
CA PRO A 46 -2.42 2.14 2.48
C PRO A 46 -1.75 2.42 3.83
N LEU A 47 -0.76 3.31 3.90
CA LEU A 47 -0.08 3.69 5.14
C LEU A 47 -1.03 4.50 6.06
N ALA A 48 -1.79 5.44 5.49
CA ALA A 48 -2.82 6.20 6.19
C ALA A 48 -3.93 5.28 6.72
N PHE A 49 -4.29 4.24 5.97
CA PHE A 49 -5.26 3.25 6.43
C PHE A 49 -4.73 2.43 7.62
N LEU A 50 -3.48 1.95 7.56
CA LEU A 50 -2.81 1.27 8.67
C LEU A 50 -2.71 2.16 9.91
N ALA A 51 -2.29 3.42 9.75
CA ALA A 51 -2.22 4.40 10.82
C ALA A 51 -3.61 4.68 11.42
N GLY A 52 -4.63 4.80 10.57
CA GLY A 52 -6.02 4.95 10.98
C GLY A 52 -6.52 3.78 11.82
N GLN A 53 -6.19 2.54 11.45
CA GLN A 53 -6.51 1.36 12.26
C GLN A 53 -5.77 1.34 13.60
N ALA A 54 -4.51 1.78 13.63
CA ALA A 54 -3.73 1.82 14.86
C ALA A 54 -4.29 2.86 15.86
N LEU A 55 -4.74 4.02 15.37
CA LEU A 55 -5.28 5.10 16.19
C LEU A 55 -6.74 4.89 16.57
N ARG A 56 -7.53 4.31 15.67
CA ARG A 56 -8.94 3.95 15.89
C ARG A 56 -9.15 2.52 15.40
N PRO A 57 -9.09 1.51 16.29
CA PRO A 57 -9.46 0.15 15.93
C PRO A 57 -10.95 0.12 15.59
N GLN A 58 -11.28 0.36 14.33
CA GLN A 58 -12.65 0.30 13.85
C GLN A 58 -13.08 -1.16 13.77
N GLN A 59 -14.36 -1.40 14.07
CA GLN A 59 -14.95 -2.73 13.94
C GLN A 59 -14.74 -3.28 12.52
N PRO A 60 -14.34 -4.56 12.38
CA PRO A 60 -14.16 -5.20 11.10
C PRO A 60 -15.49 -5.16 10.33
N GLY A 61 -15.58 -4.33 9.28
CA GLY A 61 -16.75 -4.29 8.40
C GLY A 61 -17.13 -2.92 7.84
N LYS A 62 -16.69 -1.79 8.40
CA LYS A 62 -17.20 -0.46 7.98
C LYS A 62 -16.36 0.34 6.99
N GLN A 63 -15.07 0.02 6.80
CA GLN A 63 -14.25 0.73 5.82
C GLN A 63 -14.03 -0.13 4.59
N HIS A 64 -14.41 0.37 3.42
CA HIS A 64 -14.28 -0.35 2.15
C HIS A 64 -12.80 -0.40 1.72
N PRO A 65 -12.14 -1.58 1.82
CA PRO A 65 -10.74 -1.77 1.39
C PRO A 65 -10.50 -1.39 -0.08
N VAL A 66 -11.57 -1.32 -0.86
CA VAL A 66 -11.59 -0.94 -2.27
C VAL A 66 -11.04 0.47 -2.49
N MET A 67 -11.41 1.47 -1.67
CA MET A 67 -10.93 2.85 -1.87
C MET A 67 -9.40 2.94 -1.72
N VAL A 68 -8.83 2.17 -0.80
CA VAL A 68 -7.38 2.12 -0.60
C VAL A 68 -6.70 1.52 -1.83
N SER A 69 -7.26 0.44 -2.37
CA SER A 69 -6.74 -0.20 -3.59
C SER A 69 -6.87 0.70 -4.82
N VAL A 70 -7.96 1.46 -4.94
CA VAL A 70 -8.15 2.46 -6.01
C VAL A 70 -7.08 3.57 -5.92
N GLY A 71 -6.81 4.11 -4.73
CA GLY A 71 -5.77 5.12 -4.54
C GLY A 71 -4.37 4.58 -4.85
N CYS A 72 -4.09 3.34 -4.44
CA CYS A 72 -2.84 2.64 -4.74
C CYS A 72 -2.65 2.44 -6.26
N GLY A 73 -3.72 2.01 -6.94
CA GLY A 73 -3.75 1.85 -8.40
C GLY A 73 -3.59 3.19 -9.14
N LEU A 74 -4.19 4.27 -8.64
CA LEU A 74 -4.04 5.61 -9.22
C LEU A 74 -2.58 6.08 -9.18
N GLY A 75 -1.86 5.80 -8.08
CA GLY A 75 -0.42 6.06 -7.99
C GLY A 75 0.39 5.31 -9.06
N CYS A 76 0.10 4.03 -9.29
CA CYS A 76 0.71 3.25 -10.37
C CYS A 76 0.42 3.83 -11.77
N VAL A 77 -0.82 4.26 -12.02
CA VAL A 77 -1.20 4.90 -13.29
C VAL A 77 -0.45 6.21 -13.48
N MET A 78 -0.32 7.04 -12.45
CA MET A 78 0.48 8.28 -12.52
C MET A 78 1.94 8.01 -12.89
N ILE A 79 2.53 6.95 -12.32
CA ILE A 79 3.91 6.55 -12.66
C ILE A 79 3.99 6.05 -14.10
N MET A 80 3.04 5.26 -14.58
CA MET A 80 3.00 4.84 -16.00
C MET A 80 2.89 6.04 -16.94
N VAL A 81 2.03 7.01 -16.63
CA VAL A 81 1.91 8.26 -17.41
C VAL A 81 3.22 9.05 -17.38
N ALA A 82 3.89 9.11 -16.22
CA ALA A 82 5.17 9.78 -16.10
C ALA A 82 6.26 9.07 -16.91
N ILE A 83 6.32 7.74 -16.92
CA ILE A 83 7.27 6.97 -17.74
C ILE A 83 7.04 7.24 -19.23
N GLN A 84 5.78 7.22 -19.67
CA GLN A 84 5.43 7.54 -21.07
C GLN A 84 5.84 8.96 -21.46
N ARG A 85 5.88 9.89 -20.50
CA ARG A 85 6.23 11.30 -20.74
C ARG A 85 7.72 11.61 -20.63
N PHE A 86 8.43 11.00 -19.68
CA PHE A 86 9.82 11.31 -19.33
C PHE A 86 10.81 10.21 -19.76
N GLY A 87 10.33 9.17 -20.44
CA GLY A 87 11.12 8.10 -21.02
C GLY A 87 11.30 6.87 -20.11
N GLU A 88 11.62 5.73 -20.74
CA GLU A 88 11.73 4.40 -20.12
C GLU A 88 12.83 4.28 -19.05
N GLN A 89 13.78 5.22 -19.01
CA GLN A 89 14.81 5.31 -17.97
C GLN A 89 14.23 5.38 -16.52
N HIS A 90 12.95 5.72 -16.38
CA HIS A 90 12.24 5.78 -15.10
C HIS A 90 11.42 4.51 -14.77
N GLN A 91 11.47 3.48 -15.63
CA GLN A 91 10.68 2.25 -15.45
C GLN A 91 11.00 1.53 -14.13
N TRP A 92 12.23 1.67 -13.62
CA TRP A 92 12.62 1.11 -12.33
C TRP A 92 11.76 1.64 -11.15
N VAL A 93 11.21 2.85 -11.27
CA VAL A 93 10.32 3.48 -10.26
C VAL A 93 8.95 2.78 -10.19
N LEU A 94 8.55 2.05 -11.24
CA LEU A 94 7.33 1.27 -11.25
C LEU A 94 7.39 0.06 -10.31
N VAL A 95 8.58 -0.53 -10.15
CA VAL A 95 8.82 -1.71 -9.30
C VAL A 95 8.40 -1.47 -7.84
N PRO A 96 8.87 -0.42 -7.15
CA PRO A 96 8.43 -0.16 -5.77
C PRO A 96 6.93 0.16 -5.68
N ALA A 97 6.33 0.84 -6.67
CA ALA A 97 4.89 1.09 -6.65
C ALA A 97 4.07 -0.21 -6.78
N LEU A 98 4.48 -1.12 -7.65
CA LEU A 98 3.88 -2.45 -7.75
C LEU A 98 4.11 -3.26 -6.48
N ALA A 99 5.28 -3.16 -5.83
CA ALA A 99 5.54 -3.81 -4.57
C ALA A 99 4.60 -3.32 -3.45
N ALA A 100 4.32 -2.01 -3.37
CA ALA A 100 3.33 -1.47 -2.44
C ALA A 100 1.93 -2.04 -2.70
N LEU A 101 1.49 -2.05 -3.96
CA LEU A 101 0.17 -2.58 -4.35
C LEU A 101 0.05 -4.08 -4.06
N CYS A 102 1.05 -4.86 -4.43
CA CYS A 102 1.08 -6.30 -4.19
C CYS A 102 1.15 -6.63 -2.69
N GLY A 103 1.95 -5.88 -1.92
CA GLY A 103 2.01 -6.01 -0.46
C GLY A 103 0.65 -5.73 0.18
N TRP A 104 -0.04 -4.68 -0.27
CA TRP A 104 -1.38 -4.32 0.16
C TRP A 104 -2.43 -5.39 -0.19
N MET A 105 -2.44 -5.87 -1.43
CA MET A 105 -3.34 -6.95 -1.89
C MET A 105 -3.10 -8.26 -1.13
N GLY A 106 -1.83 -8.61 -0.90
CA GLY A 106 -1.44 -9.77 -0.11
C GLY A 106 -1.93 -9.68 1.33
N TYR A 107 -1.80 -8.50 1.93
CA TYR A 107 -2.32 -8.20 3.26
C TYR A 107 -3.85 -8.34 3.33
N GLN A 108 -4.58 -7.75 2.37
CA GLN A 108 -6.05 -7.88 2.30
C GLN A 108 -6.48 -9.34 2.18
N ARG A 109 -5.83 -10.12 1.30
CA ARG A 109 -6.14 -11.54 1.11
C ARG A 109 -5.89 -12.33 2.39
N TRP A 110 -4.84 -12.01 3.13
CA TRP A 110 -4.53 -12.64 4.41
C TRP A 110 -5.58 -12.29 5.49
N CYS A 111 -5.98 -11.01 5.58
CA CYS A 111 -7.05 -10.58 6.49
C CYS A 111 -8.39 -11.26 6.19
N LEU A 112 -8.78 -11.35 4.91
CA LEU A 112 -10.02 -12.02 4.48
C LEU A 112 -10.03 -13.52 4.83
N ARG A 113 -8.90 -14.21 4.64
CA ARG A 113 -8.76 -15.63 5.02
C ARG A 113 -8.99 -15.86 6.51
N LYS A 114 -8.52 -14.94 7.37
CA LYS A 114 -8.73 -15.05 8.82
C LYS A 114 -10.19 -14.90 9.22
N VAL A 115 -10.91 -13.96 8.62
CA VAL A 115 -12.34 -13.76 8.89
C VAL A 115 -13.16 -15.01 8.56
N GLY A 116 -12.84 -15.69 7.44
CA GLY A 116 -13.51 -16.93 7.06
C GLY A 116 -13.28 -18.10 8.02
N GLN A 117 -12.11 -18.20 8.65
CA GLN A 117 -11.79 -19.27 9.61
C GLN A 117 -12.52 -19.10 10.95
N THR A 118 -12.69 -17.86 11.43
CA THR A 118 -13.43 -17.60 12.67
C THR A 118 -14.92 -17.94 12.56
N GLY A 119 -15.54 -17.77 11.38
CA GLY A 119 -16.96 -18.10 11.19
C GLY A 119 -17.27 -19.60 11.18
N SER A 120 -16.32 -20.44 10.75
CA SER A 120 -16.50 -21.90 10.76
C SER A 120 -16.31 -22.53 12.16
N ALA A 121 -15.64 -21.84 13.09
CA ALA A 121 -15.39 -22.35 14.44
C ALA A 121 -16.57 -22.13 15.40
N GLU A 122 -17.52 -21.24 15.09
CA GLU A 122 -18.75 -21.04 15.87
C GLU A 122 -19.94 -21.91 15.39
N GLN A 123 -19.77 -22.67 14.30
CA GLN A 123 -20.82 -23.51 13.70
C GLN A 123 -20.61 -25.03 13.89
N GLY A 124 -19.61 -25.46 14.66
CA GLY A 124 -19.35 -26.86 15.00
C GLY A 124 -19.34 -27.07 16.50
#